data_AF-A0A954I2F4-F1
#
_entry.id   AF-A0A954I2F4-F1
#
_cell.length_a   1.000
_cell.length_b   1.000
_cell.length_c   1.000
_cell.angle_alpha   90.00
_cell.angle_beta   90.00
_cell.angle_gamma   90.00
#
_symmetry.space_group_name_H-M   'P 1'
#
loop_
_entity.id
_entity.type
_entity.pdbx_description
1 polymer ?
#
loop_
_entity_poly.entity_id
_entity_poly.type
_entity_poly.pdbx_seq_one_letter_code
_entity_poly.pdbx_strand_id
1 'polypeptide(L)' 'MRRIAVLGSTGSIGTSCLDVAAAHASALSIFGLAALRS' A
#
# COMPACT_ATOMS: atom_id res chain seq x y z
N MET A 1 -10.59 8.53 7.63
CA MET A 1 -9.71 8.21 6.49
C MET A 1 -8.26 8.28 6.97
N ARG A 2 -7.50 7.18 6.85
CA ARG A 2 -6.10 7.07 7.31
C ARG A 2 -5.16 7.06 6.10
N ARG A 3 -4.12 7.89 6.16
CA ARG A 3 -3.10 7.99 5.11
C ARG A 3 -1.90 7.14 5.50
N ILE A 4 -1.50 6.23 4.62
CA ILE A 4 -0.39 5.30 4.89
C ILE A 4 0.62 5.32 3.75
N ALA A 5 1.88 5.03 4.07
CA ALA A 5 2.92 4.75 3.09
C ALA A 5 3.28 3.26 3.15
N VAL A 6 3.53 2.64 2.00
CA VAL A 6 3.92 1.23 1.89
C VAL A 6 5.38 1.15 1.43
N LEU A 7 6.26 0.72 2.34
CA LEU A 7 7.68 0.50 2.07
C LEU A 7 7.90 -0.96 1.64
N GLY A 8 8.54 -1.18 0.50
CA GLY A 8 8.61 -2.49 -0.13
C GLY A 8 7.31 -2.85 -0.87
N SER A 9 6.67 -1.87 -1.51
CA SER A 9 5.33 -1.99 -2.10
C SER A 9 5.20 -3.05 -3.21
N THR A 10 6.32 -3.51 -3.78
CA THR A 10 6.37 -4.50 -4.85
C THR A 10 6.72 -5.91 -4.37
N GLY A 11 7.06 -6.08 -3.09
CA GLY A 11 7.24 -7.40 -2.50
C GLY A 11 5.91 -8.04 -2.10
N SER A 12 5.92 -9.33 -1.78
CA SER A 12 4.74 -10.11 -1.39
C SER A 12 3.84 -9.41 -0.35
N ILE A 13 4.42 -8.89 0.73
CA ILE A 13 3.66 -8.17 1.77
C ILE A 13 3.13 -6.84 1.26
N GLY A 14 3.93 -6.11 0.47
CA GLY A 14 3.54 -4.82 -0.11
C GLY A 14 2.33 -4.96 -1.02
N THR A 15 2.35 -5.94 -1.93
CA THR A 15 1.23 -6.21 -2.85
C THR A 15 -0.02 -6.61 -2.09
N SER A 16 0.07 -7.53 -1.13
CA SER A 16 -1.09 -7.93 -0.31
C SER A 16 -1.63 -6.77 0.55
N CYS A 17 -0.75 -5.90 1.05
CA CYS A 17 -1.17 -4.69 1.75
C CYS A 17 -1.96 -3.74 0.83
N LEU A 18 -1.53 -3.59 -0.42
CA LEU A 18 -2.23 -2.77 -1.42
C LEU A 18 -3.60 -3.36 -1.79
N ASP A 19 -3.73 -4.68 -1.88
CA ASP A 19 -5.02 -5.34 -2.12
C ASP A 19 -6.04 -5.03 -1.00
N VAL A 20 -5.60 -5.08 0.26
CA VAL A 20 -6.43 -4.71 1.42
C VAL A 20 -6.77 -3.21 1.39
N ALA A 21 -5.81 -2.35 1.07
CA ALA A 21 -6.05 -0.92 0.98
C ALA A 21 -7.08 -0.58 -0.12
N ALA A 22 -7.02 -1.27 -1.26
CA ALA A 22 -7.99 -1.13 -2.35
C ALA A 22 -9.39 -1.59 -1.92
N ALA A 23 -9.49 -2.74 -1.24
CA ALA A 23 -10.76 -3.25 -0.73
C ALA A 23 -11.40 -2.33 0.34
N HIS A 24 -10.62 -1.49 1.01
CA HIS A 24 -11.05 -0.59 2.08
C HIS A 24 -10.77 0.89 1.77
N ALA A 25 -10.96 1.32 0.52
CA ALA A 25 -10.65 2.67 0.06
C ALA A 25 -11.41 3.81 0.80
N SER A 26 -12.54 3.51 1.45
CA SER A 26 -13.25 4.48 2.32
C SER A 26 -12.52 4.76 3.64
N ALA A 27 -11.71 3.81 4.10
CA ALA A 27 -10.97 3.89 5.36
C ALA A 27 -9.48 4.22 5.16
N LEU A 28 -8.88 3.73 4.08
CA LEU A 28 -7.45 3.80 3.80
C LEU A 28 -7.17 4.57 2.51
N SER A 29 -6.10 5.36 2.53
CA SER A 29 -5.59 6.07 1.35
C SER A 29 -4.07 5.89 1.28
N ILE A 30 -3.59 5.43 0.13
CA ILE A 30 -2.16 5.29 -0.14
C ILE A 30 -1.60 6.68 -0.44
N PHE A 31 -0.71 7.16 0.42
CA PHE A 31 -0.06 8.46 0.28
C PHE A 31 1.35 8.36 -0.30
N GLY A 32 2.02 7.22 -0.12
CA GLY A 32 3.37 7.02 -0.62
C GLY A 32 3.68 5.54 -0.86
N LEU A 33 4.52 5.30 -1.86
CA LEU A 33 5.02 3.98 -2.23
C LEU A 33 6.54 4.06 -2.31
N ALA A 34 7.23 3.04 -1.82
CA ALA A 34 8.67 2.89 -2.01
C ALA A 34 8.99 1.45 -2.41
N ALA A 35 9.84 1.30 -3.42
CA ALA A 35 10.36 0.03 -3.90
C ALA A 35 11.85 0.20 -4.26
N LEU A 36 12.63 -0.87 -4.14
CA LEU A 36 14.07 -0.81 -4.41
C LEU A 36 14.37 -0.96 -5.92
N ARG A 37 13.80 -1.97 -6.57
CA ARG A 37 13.81 -2.24 -8.02
C ARG A 37 12.60 -3.12 -8.35
N SER A 38 11.89 -2.85 -9.44
CA SER A 38 10.67 -3.56 -9.85
C SER A 38 10.45 -3.50 -11.35
#